data_AF-A0AAD9UDH1-F1
#
_entry.id   AF-A0AAD9UDH1-F1
#
_cell.length_a   1.000
_cell.length_b   1.000
_cell.length_c   1.000
_cell.angle_alpha   90.00
_cell.angle_beta   90.00
_cell.angle_gamma   90.00
#
_symmetry.space_group_name_H-M   'P 1'
#
loop_
_entity.id
_entity.type
_entity.pdbx_description
1 polymer ?
#
loop_
_entity_poly.entity_id
_entity_poly.type
_entity_poly.pdbx_seq_one_letter_code
_entity_poly.pdbx_strand_id
1 'polypeptide(L)' 'MMENNTPIYVNNTQIENVEIYIYLRQRLSTRDKNQDKEIQRRITAGWTAFAKHRDIFKGNIGTCFKRHAYFQQ' A
#
# COMPACT_ATOMS: atom_id res chain seq x y z
N MET A 1 -7.27 -28.24 11.28
CA MET A 1 -7.03 -28.20 9.82
C MET A 1 -5.54 -27.92 9.67
N MET A 2 -4.79 -28.79 8.99
CA MET A 2 -3.34 -28.61 8.88
C MET A 2 -3.05 -27.54 7.83
N GLU A 3 -2.39 -26.48 8.26
CA GLU A 3 -1.95 -25.37 7.41
C GLU A 3 -0.82 -25.88 6.50
N ASN A 4 -0.98 -25.75 5.19
CA ASN A 4 0.03 -26.16 4.21
C ASN A 4 1.26 -25.25 4.34
N ASN A 5 2.20 -25.65 5.19
CA ASN A 5 3.38 -24.86 5.54
C ASN A 5 4.51 -25.03 4.52
N THR A 6 4.20 -24.96 3.22
CA THR A 6 5.23 -24.94 2.18
C THR A 6 5.97 -23.61 2.24
N PRO A 7 7.30 -23.61 2.48
CA PRO A 7 8.06 -22.38 2.59
C PRO A 7 8.08 -21.65 1.25
N ILE A 8 7.69 -20.38 1.27
CA ILE A 8 7.67 -19.51 0.09
C ILE A 8 8.97 -18.72 0.07
N TYR A 9 9.62 -18.64 -1.09
CA TYR A 9 10.87 -17.92 -1.28
C TYR A 9 10.73 -16.85 -2.37
N VAL A 10 11.22 -15.65 -2.08
CA VAL A 10 11.35 -14.54 -3.04
C VAL A 10 12.80 -14.08 -2.99
N ASN A 11 13.52 -14.11 -4.12
CA ASN A 11 14.93 -13.73 -4.22
C ASN A 11 15.80 -14.39 -3.13
N ASN A 12 15.67 -15.71 -2.95
CA ASN A 12 16.35 -16.51 -1.92
C ASN A 12 16.03 -16.12 -0.46
N THR A 13 15.11 -15.19 -0.24
CA THR A 13 14.61 -14.84 1.09
C THR A 13 13.33 -15.63 1.35
N GLN A 14 13.31 -16.40 2.44
CA GLN A 14 12.09 -17.05 2.90
C GLN A 14 11.12 -15.98 3.40
N ILE A 15 9.88 -16.02 2.91
CA ILE A 15 8.82 -15.11 3.34
C ILE A 15 7.72 -15.88 4.07
N GLU A 16 7.08 -15.19 5.02
CA GLU A 16 5.96 -15.71 5.78
C GLU A 16 4.72 -15.86 4.88
N ASN A 17 4.01 -16.98 5.03
CA ASN A 17 2.71 -17.15 4.40
C ASN A 17 1.65 -16.49 5.29
N VAL A 18 1.06 -15.39 4.82
CA VAL A 18 0.08 -14.61 5.58
C VAL A 18 -1.25 -14.56 4.82
N GLU A 19 -2.31 -15.12 5.40
CA GLU A 19 -3.66 -15.11 4.80
C GLU A 19 -4.28 -13.70 4.80
N ILE A 20 -3.97 -12.90 5.82
CA ILE A 20 -4.49 -11.54 6.01
C ILE A 20 -3.36 -10.57 6.33
N TYR A 21 -3.18 -9.56 5.48
CA TYR A 21 -2.22 -8.50 5.69
C TYR A 21 -2.91 -7.15 5.94
N ILE A 22 -2.53 -6.41 6.98
CA ILE A 22 -3.08 -5.07 7.24
C ILE A 22 -2.07 -4.04 6.76
N TYR A 23 -2.42 -3.30 5.71
CA TYR A 23 -1.60 -2.21 5.18
C TYR A 23 -2.36 -0.90 5.21
N LEU A 24 -1.80 0.13 5.85
CA LEU A 24 -2.43 1.45 5.99
C LEU A 24 -3.89 1.36 6.50
N ARG A 25 -4.11 0.55 7.53
CA ARG A 25 -5.45 0.27 8.12
C ARG A 25 -6.44 -0.41 7.17
N GLN A 26 -6.01 -0.86 5.99
CA GLN A 26 -6.83 -1.64 5.07
C GLN A 26 -6.45 -3.11 5.18
N ARG A 27 -7.46 -3.98 5.36
CA ARG A 27 -7.30 -5.43 5.41
C ARG A 27 -7.21 -5.98 4.00
N LEU A 28 -6.15 -6.72 3.71
CA LEU A 28 -5.90 -7.40 2.45
C LEU A 28 -6.01 -8.90 2.69
N SER A 29 -6.88 -9.56 1.92
CA SER A 29 -6.99 -11.02 1.88
C SER A 29 -6.16 -11.53 0.70
N THR A 30 -5.17 -12.37 0.97
CA THR A 30 -4.40 -13.03 -0.11
C THR A 30 -5.20 -14.16 -0.76
N ARG A 31 -6.32 -14.58 -0.15
CA ARG A 31 -7.22 -15.62 -0.65
C ARG A 31 -8.08 -15.18 -1.84
N ASP A 32 -8.33 -13.88 -1.96
CA ASP A 32 -9.07 -13.34 -3.09
C ASP A 32 -8.16 -13.27 -4.33
N LYS A 33 -8.55 -13.94 -5.43
CA LYS A 33 -7.86 -13.93 -6.73
C LYS A 33 -7.88 -12.55 -7.44
N ASN A 34 -8.09 -11.48 -6.69
CA ASN A 34 -8.33 -10.14 -7.19
C ASN A 34 -7.21 -9.15 -6.86
N GLN A 35 -6.03 -9.67 -6.48
CA GLN A 35 -4.86 -8.89 -6.07
C GLN A 35 -4.44 -7.89 -7.15
N ASP A 36 -4.46 -8.28 -8.42
CA ASP A 36 -4.15 -7.39 -9.54
C ASP A 36 -5.11 -6.19 -9.60
N LYS A 37 -6.42 -6.41 -9.41
CA LYS A 37 -7.38 -5.30 -9.39
C LYS A 37 -7.17 -4.40 -8.17
N GLU A 38 -6.82 -4.97 -7.02
CA GLU A 38 -6.51 -4.18 -5.82
C GLU A 38 -5.24 -3.35 -6.01
N ILE A 39 -4.21 -3.89 -6.65
CA ILE A 39 -2.99 -3.15 -7.03
C ILE A 39 -3.36 -1.99 -7.96
N GLN A 40 -4.13 -2.24 -9.02
CA GLN A 40 -4.55 -1.20 -9.96
C GLN A 40 -5.41 -0.12 -9.29
N ARG A 41 -6.34 -0.52 -8.40
CA ARG A 41 -7.16 0.41 -7.61
C ARG A 41 -6.28 1.33 -6.75
N ARG A 42 -5.24 0.79 -6.11
CA ARG A 42 -4.31 1.56 -5.26
C ARG A 42 -3.44 2.51 -6.05
N ILE A 43 -2.91 2.07 -7.19
CA ILE A 43 -2.16 2.94 -8.10
C ILE A 43 -3.04 4.13 -8.51
N THR A 44 -4.27 3.86 -8.92
CA THR A 44 -5.24 4.89 -9.33
C THR A 44 -5.58 5.84 -8.18
N ALA A 45 -5.86 5.32 -6.99
CA ALA A 45 -6.14 6.13 -5.81
C ALA A 45 -4.94 7.02 -5.42
N GLY A 46 -3.72 6.48 -5.48
CA GLY A 46 -2.49 7.23 -5.22
C GLY A 46 -2.30 8.39 -6.19
N TRP A 47 -2.47 8.14 -7.49
CA TRP A 47 -2.43 9.20 -8.51
C TRP A 47 -3.52 10.24 -8.32
N THR A 48 -4.72 9.82 -7.93
CA THR A 48 -5.85 10.72 -7.67
C THR A 48 -5.57 11.65 -6.49
N ALA A 49 -5.08 11.10 -5.38
CA ALA A 49 -4.69 11.89 -4.20
C ALA A 49 -3.55 12.86 -4.53
N PHE A 50 -2.54 12.42 -5.29
CA PHE A 50 -1.46 13.29 -5.74
C PHE A 50 -1.98 14.42 -6.64
N ALA A 51 -2.84 14.12 -7.61
CA ALA A 51 -3.41 15.12 -8.51
C ALA A 51 -4.23 16.17 -7.74
N LYS A 52 -5.03 15.74 -6.75
CA LYS A 52 -5.83 16.62 -5.89
C LYS A 52 -4.97 17.61 -5.09
N HIS A 53 -3.78 17.18 -4.66
CA HIS A 53 -2.88 17.98 -3.83
C HIS A 53 -1.62 18.42 -4.58
N ARG A 54 -1.66 18.41 -5.91
CA ARG A 54 -0.50 18.64 -6.78
C ARG A 54 0.17 19.97 -6.47
N ASP A 55 -0.59 21.00 -6.16
CA ASP A 55 -0.05 22.35 -5.92
C ASP A 55 0.72 22.43 -4.59
N ILE A 56 0.34 21.62 -3.60
CA ILE A 56 1.11 21.45 -2.35
C ILE A 56 2.42 20.70 -2.65
N PHE A 57 2.35 19.62 -3.45
CA PHE A 57 3.51 18.79 -3.73
C PHE A 57 4.50 19.43 -4.70
N LYS A 58 4.01 20.13 -5.74
CA LYS A 58 4.82 20.84 -6.74
C LYS A 58 5.16 22.29 -6.36
N GLY A 59 4.44 22.88 -5.41
CA GLY A 59 4.70 24.24 -4.94
C GLY A 59 6.05 24.36 -4.24
N ASN A 60 6.63 25.57 -4.29
CA ASN A 60 7.81 25.95 -3.52
C ASN A 60 7.45 26.21 -2.05
N ILE A 61 6.82 25.21 -1.42
CA ILE A 61 6.46 25.21 -0.01
C ILE A 61 7.59 24.50 0.74
N GLY A 62 8.04 25.10 1.85
CA GLY A 62 9.05 24.49 2.72
C GLY A 62 8.64 23.08 3.16
N THR A 63 9.58 22.15 3.19
CA THR A 63 9.35 20.73 3.49
C THR A 63 8.69 20.48 4.85
N CYS A 64 8.82 21.41 5.81
CA CYS A 64 8.12 21.35 7.09
C CYS A 64 6.59 21.49 6.93
N PHE A 65 6.12 22.37 6.06
CA PHE A 65 4.70 22.60 5.80
C PHE A 65 4.07 21.47 5.00
N LYS A 66 4.81 20.89 4.03
CA LYS A 66 4.34 19.69 3.31
C LYS A 66 4.14 18.50 4.25
N ARG A 67 5.05 18.32 5.23
CA ARG A 67 4.91 17.30 6.28
C ARG A 67 3.68 17.55 7.15
N HIS A 68 3.48 18.77 7.60
CA HIS A 68 2.31 19.11 8.42
C HIS A 68 0.98 18.81 7.73
N ALA A 69 0.83 19.21 6.45
CA ALA A 69 -0.37 18.94 5.66
C ALA A 69 -0.64 17.43 5.44
N TYR A 70 0.40 16.59 5.46
CA TYR A 70 0.27 15.13 5.35
C TYR A 70 -0.21 14.49 6.65
N PHE A 71 0.22 15.00 7.82
CA PHE A 71 -0.13 14.45 9.14
C PHE A 71 -1.46 14.98 9.71
N GLN A 72 -2.14 15.89 9.02
CA GLN A 72 -3.44 16.44 9.44
C GLN A 72 -4.66 15.77 8.77
N GLN A 73 -4.44 14.74 7.95
CA GLN A 73 -5.50 13.90 7.37
C GLN A 73 -5.66 12.61 8.16
#